data_AF-A0A5M6CTW5-F1
#
_entry.id   AF-A0A5M6CTW5-F1
#
_cell.length_a   1.000
_cell.length_b   1.000
_cell.length_c   1.000
_cell.angle_alpha   90.00
_cell.angle_beta   90.00
_cell.angle_gamma   90.00
#
_symmetry.space_group_name_H-M   'P 1'
#
loop_
_entity.id
_entity.type
_entity.pdbx_description
1 polymer ?
#
loop_
_entity_poly.entity_id
_entity_poly.type
_entity_poly.pdbx_seq_one_letter_code
_entity_poly.pdbx_strand_id
1 'polypeptide(L)'
;MNERFSAGYASGRNHLRHAWSFHALRTSWCYALMLAGWWAGCVVGADPEQADSKTMLPCEIQIDDQRGQPTACMVFLEDSAGQPVQPEGVPFWKDHFACSGRLSITLPAGRYRYAIERGPEYESVEGAWDVSPGSSGEPRRLSVRLARIVDLAEQGWYGGDLHIHRPYDQAPWLLGASDLYVGPFITWWNATNIWSPGSLPENDLRHTEDGRFYELLAGEDERGGGALLFFHLHRPIDITGASREYPASVRYLRQAKRLNPGCHVDVEKPFWRDVPLWLASGQVDSIGIAHNHLWREGVLDNEAWGRPRDVKQWPAPHGNGLWTQHLYYQVLNAGFRIPPSAGSASGVLPNPVGYNRCYVHLDDGMDYWKWWEGLRAGRVFVTNGPLLLATVNGQRAGSVLAASGELRIQGRLHSREPIRQLQVIRNGSVVKEIPVANHRDQAFDVTLPSDQPGWVLLRAITTNDQTFRFASTAPFYLVDASGQQSVDPTAVAFFLRWARERREQLTQELSGDEKEEVLAAQDSAIDFWKRRSGDQ
;
A
#
# COMPACT_ATOMS: atom_id res chain seq x y z
N MET A 1 -11.53 24.76 2.20
CA MET A 1 -11.09 24.06 3.43
C MET A 1 -9.76 23.32 3.19
N ASN A 2 -8.87 23.92 2.39
CA ASN A 2 -7.57 23.40 1.97
C ASN A 2 -6.52 24.39 2.44
N GLU A 3 -5.78 24.06 3.49
CA GLU A 3 -4.44 24.56 3.83
C GLU A 3 -4.12 24.11 5.26
N ARG A 4 -3.44 22.96 5.38
CA ARG A 4 -2.59 22.56 6.53
C ARG A 4 -2.04 21.16 6.30
N PHE A 5 -1.23 20.99 5.24
CA PHE A 5 -0.36 19.83 5.07
C PHE A 5 0.96 20.31 4.45
N SER A 6 1.79 20.96 5.27
CA SER A 6 3.21 21.16 4.96
C SER A 6 3.95 21.62 6.21
N ALA A 7 4.28 20.68 7.11
CA ALA A 7 5.38 20.84 8.05
C ALA A 7 5.75 19.46 8.61
N GLY A 8 6.92 18.94 8.22
CA GLY A 8 7.41 17.69 8.82
C GLY A 8 8.45 16.89 8.06
N TYR A 9 9.19 17.45 7.09
CA TYR A 9 10.36 16.76 6.52
C TYR A 9 11.51 17.75 6.32
N ALA A 10 12.42 17.82 7.28
CA ALA A 10 13.73 18.44 7.10
C ALA A 10 14.80 17.63 7.84
N SER A 11 15.89 17.44 7.10
CA SER A 11 17.03 16.54 7.28
C SER A 11 17.94 16.83 8.48
N GLY A 12 18.57 15.78 9.02
CA GLY A 12 19.77 15.91 9.84
C GLY A 12 20.74 14.73 9.65
N ARG A 13 21.95 15.00 9.15
CA ARG A 13 23.14 14.13 9.32
C ARG A 13 24.33 14.99 9.80
N ASN A 14 24.79 14.67 11.00
CA ASN A 14 26.14 14.63 11.59
C ASN A 14 27.26 15.56 11.08
N HIS A 15 27.95 16.25 12.01
CA HIS A 15 29.13 15.71 12.71
C HIS A 15 29.67 16.64 13.82
N LEU A 16 30.30 16.00 14.81
CA LEU A 16 30.92 16.50 16.05
C LEU A 16 32.18 17.38 15.83
N ARG A 17 32.44 18.33 16.76
CA ARG A 17 33.65 18.37 17.62
C ARG A 17 33.66 19.54 18.63
N HIS A 18 34.20 19.23 19.81
CA HIS A 18 34.37 20.05 21.03
C HIS A 18 35.24 21.31 20.90
N ALA A 19 34.96 22.35 21.71
CA ALA A 19 35.85 22.83 22.80
C ALA A 19 35.24 24.07 23.52
N TRP A 20 35.68 24.30 24.76
CA TRP A 20 35.09 25.19 25.77
C TRP A 20 35.61 26.63 25.75
N SER A 21 34.79 27.59 26.24
CA SER A 21 35.07 28.47 27.40
C SER A 21 34.68 29.96 27.27
N PHE A 22 33.79 30.36 28.19
CA PHE A 22 33.75 31.58 29.04
C PHE A 22 33.50 33.03 28.52
N HIS A 23 32.45 33.60 29.14
CA HIS A 23 32.17 35.00 29.56
C HIS A 23 31.98 36.08 28.47
N ALA A 24 30.75 36.54 28.20
CA ALA A 24 29.91 37.47 28.97
C ALA A 24 30.36 38.94 28.92
N LEU A 25 29.59 39.79 28.22
CA LEU A 25 29.14 41.11 28.67
C LEU A 25 28.22 41.78 27.62
N ARG A 26 27.01 42.14 28.07
CA ARG A 26 26.14 43.31 27.78
C ARG A 26 26.31 43.98 26.40
N THR A 27 25.26 44.33 25.65
CA THR A 27 24.25 45.33 26.03
C THR A 27 23.11 45.33 24.99
N SER A 28 21.87 45.54 25.45
CA SER A 28 20.68 45.79 24.63
C SER A 28 20.77 47.09 23.80
N TRP A 29 20.05 47.17 22.67
CA TRP A 29 19.02 48.19 22.37
C TRP A 29 18.49 48.07 20.93
N CYS A 30 17.17 48.22 20.83
CA CYS A 30 16.33 48.22 19.63
C CYS A 30 16.63 49.39 18.69
N TYR A 31 16.34 49.27 17.38
CA TYR A 31 15.74 50.37 16.61
C TYR A 31 14.91 49.83 15.44
N ALA A 32 13.73 50.45 15.29
CA ALA A 32 12.72 50.19 14.27
C ALA A 32 12.72 51.31 13.20
N LEU A 33 12.31 50.91 11.99
CA LEU A 33 11.49 51.63 11.01
C LEU A 33 11.95 52.99 10.39
N MET A 34 12.10 52.93 9.05
CA MET A 34 11.48 53.79 8.01
C MET A 34 11.76 55.31 7.96
N LEU A 35 12.35 55.81 6.85
CA LEU A 35 11.65 56.50 5.74
C LEU A 35 12.60 57.17 4.72
N ALA A 36 12.31 56.88 3.44
CA ALA A 36 12.30 57.75 2.25
C ALA A 36 13.50 58.64 1.85
N GLY A 37 13.96 58.40 0.61
CA GLY A 37 14.19 59.48 -0.37
C GLY A 37 15.46 59.37 -1.21
N TRP A 38 15.35 58.89 -2.46
CA TRP A 38 15.46 59.70 -3.69
C TRP A 38 15.49 58.84 -4.95
N TRP A 39 14.67 59.26 -5.92
CA TRP A 39 14.49 58.72 -7.26
C TRP A 39 15.46 59.40 -8.24
N ALA A 40 16.09 58.64 -9.14
CA ALA A 40 16.44 59.09 -10.49
C ALA A 40 16.67 57.90 -11.43
N GLY A 41 15.67 57.68 -12.28
CA GLY A 41 15.68 57.11 -13.64
C GLY A 41 16.77 56.14 -14.10
N CYS A 42 16.34 54.92 -14.39
CA CYS A 42 16.59 54.26 -15.69
C CYS A 42 15.36 53.39 -16.01
N VAL A 43 14.52 53.88 -16.93
CA VAL A 43 13.46 53.10 -17.57
C VAL A 43 14.16 52.15 -18.55
N VAL A 44 14.33 50.89 -18.15
CA VAL A 44 14.45 49.78 -19.07
C VAL A 44 13.07 49.15 -19.10
N GLY A 45 12.44 49.14 -20.27
CA GLY A 45 11.11 48.58 -20.46
C GLY A 45 11.05 47.15 -19.92
N ALA A 46 10.34 46.96 -18.82
CA ALA A 46 9.78 45.67 -18.51
C ALA A 46 8.61 45.51 -19.47
N ASP A 47 8.80 44.69 -20.51
CA ASP A 47 7.67 44.14 -21.23
C ASP A 47 6.75 43.49 -20.19
N PRO A 48 5.45 43.85 -20.13
CA PRO A 48 4.52 43.09 -19.33
C PRO A 48 4.54 41.67 -19.87
N GLU A 49 4.94 40.74 -19.00
CA GLU A 49 4.86 39.30 -19.21
C GLU A 49 3.50 38.99 -19.83
N GLN A 50 3.49 38.67 -21.12
CA GLN A 50 2.30 38.21 -21.82
C GLN A 50 1.85 36.94 -21.09
N ALA A 51 0.77 37.04 -20.32
CA ALA A 51 -0.02 35.88 -19.99
C ALA A 51 -0.42 35.25 -21.32
N ASP A 52 0.26 34.16 -21.69
CA ASP A 52 0.00 33.38 -22.89
C ASP A 52 -1.43 32.85 -22.79
N SER A 53 -2.40 33.61 -23.32
CA SER A 53 -3.82 33.26 -23.29
C SER A 53 -4.04 32.16 -24.33
N LYS A 54 -3.58 30.95 -24.00
CA LYS A 54 -3.81 29.77 -24.84
C LYS A 54 -5.31 29.62 -25.08
N THR A 55 -5.68 29.42 -26.35
CA THR A 55 -7.08 29.24 -26.74
C THR A 55 -7.66 28.04 -26.02
N MET A 56 -8.72 28.24 -25.25
CA MET A 56 -9.43 27.16 -24.56
C MET A 56 -10.35 26.45 -25.55
N LEU A 57 -10.26 25.12 -25.63
CA LEU A 57 -10.97 24.30 -26.61
C LEU A 57 -11.83 23.25 -25.89
N PRO A 58 -13.11 23.08 -26.29
CA PRO A 58 -13.94 22.00 -25.78
C PRO A 58 -13.39 20.67 -26.30
N CYS A 59 -13.27 19.70 -25.40
CA CYS A 59 -12.74 18.40 -25.67
C CYS A 59 -13.60 17.28 -25.05
N GLU A 60 -13.47 16.09 -25.61
CA GLU A 60 -14.13 14.87 -25.16
C GLU A 60 -13.11 13.75 -24.99
N ILE A 61 -13.10 13.09 -23.84
CA ILE A 61 -12.37 11.85 -23.60
C ILE A 61 -13.37 10.70 -23.71
N GLN A 62 -13.10 9.77 -24.62
CA GLN A 62 -13.88 8.56 -24.85
C GLN A 62 -13.00 7.34 -24.66
N ILE A 63 -13.32 6.52 -23.66
CA ILE A 63 -12.57 5.32 -23.33
C ILE A 63 -13.53 4.14 -23.34
N ASP A 64 -13.26 3.19 -24.24
CA ASP A 64 -14.07 2.02 -24.47
C ASP A 64 -13.29 0.73 -24.20
N ASP A 65 -13.98 -0.34 -23.82
CA ASP A 65 -13.38 -1.67 -23.77
C ASP A 65 -13.23 -2.30 -25.17
N GLN A 66 -12.69 -3.51 -25.19
CA GLN A 66 -12.62 -4.34 -26.37
C GLN A 66 -14.00 -4.70 -26.99
N ARG A 67 -15.13 -4.41 -26.37
CA ARG A 67 -16.49 -4.60 -26.92
C ARG A 67 -17.13 -3.28 -27.36
N GLY A 68 -16.43 -2.15 -27.25
CA GLY A 68 -16.93 -0.83 -27.62
C GLY A 68 -17.84 -0.19 -26.56
N GLN A 69 -17.84 -0.72 -25.33
CA GLN A 69 -18.63 -0.17 -24.22
C GLN A 69 -17.83 0.87 -23.42
N PRO A 70 -18.44 1.99 -22.99
CA PRO A 70 -17.80 2.94 -22.09
C PRO A 70 -17.24 2.23 -20.87
N THR A 71 -15.97 2.50 -20.54
CA THR A 71 -15.26 1.75 -19.50
C THR A 71 -14.57 2.70 -18.54
N ALA A 72 -14.87 2.53 -17.25
CA ALA A 72 -14.24 3.33 -16.21
C ALA A 72 -12.73 3.05 -16.11
N CYS A 73 -11.94 4.06 -15.83
CA CYS A 73 -10.48 3.96 -15.80
C CYS A 73 -9.86 5.15 -15.06
N MET A 74 -8.61 4.97 -14.62
CA MET A 74 -7.76 6.05 -14.15
C MET A 74 -7.08 6.69 -15.36
N VAL A 75 -7.17 8.02 -15.43
CA VAL A 75 -6.54 8.82 -16.48
C VAL A 75 -5.47 9.70 -15.85
N PHE A 76 -4.26 9.57 -16.37
CA PHE A 76 -3.13 10.45 -16.13
C PHE A 76 -3.04 11.33 -17.37
N LEU A 77 -3.17 12.64 -17.22
CA LEU A 77 -3.12 13.57 -18.33
C LEU A 77 -2.31 14.78 -17.87
N GLU A 78 -1.22 15.07 -18.56
CA GLU A 78 -0.32 16.16 -18.24
C GLU A 78 -0.02 17.01 -19.47
N ASP A 79 0.21 18.30 -19.26
CA ASP A 79 0.62 19.20 -20.34
C ASP A 79 2.11 19.05 -20.69
N SER A 80 2.59 19.85 -21.65
CA SER A 80 3.99 19.84 -22.07
C SER A 80 4.99 20.22 -20.96
N ALA A 81 4.53 20.90 -19.90
CA ALA A 81 5.33 21.27 -18.73
C ALA A 81 5.30 20.20 -17.63
N GLY A 82 4.58 19.09 -17.85
CA GLY A 82 4.38 18.04 -16.85
C GLY A 82 3.40 18.45 -15.74
N GLN A 83 2.56 19.46 -15.97
CA GLN A 83 1.50 19.81 -15.02
C GLN A 83 0.28 18.92 -15.26
N PRO A 84 -0.21 18.21 -14.22
CA PRO A 84 -1.41 17.40 -14.35
C PRO A 84 -2.65 18.24 -14.65
N VAL A 85 -3.50 17.71 -15.53
CA VAL A 85 -4.83 18.24 -15.79
C VAL A 85 -5.77 17.76 -14.69
N GLN A 86 -6.46 18.71 -14.06
CA GLN A 86 -7.49 18.45 -13.06
C GLN A 86 -8.87 18.83 -13.61
N PRO A 87 -9.68 17.86 -14.08
CA PRO A 87 -11.04 18.14 -14.53
C PRO A 87 -11.98 18.40 -13.36
N GLU A 88 -13.00 19.24 -13.58
CA GLU A 88 -14.07 19.44 -12.61
C GLU A 88 -15.04 18.25 -12.57
N GLY A 89 -15.66 18.01 -11.40
CA GLY A 89 -16.74 17.02 -11.27
C GLY A 89 -16.31 15.55 -11.25
N VAL A 90 -15.00 15.26 -11.28
CA VAL A 90 -14.48 13.89 -11.17
C VAL A 90 -13.48 13.76 -10.01
N PRO A 91 -13.36 12.57 -9.38
CA PRO A 91 -12.33 12.32 -8.38
C PRO A 91 -10.93 12.55 -8.93
N PHE A 92 -10.18 13.48 -8.35
CA PHE A 92 -8.78 13.76 -8.71
C PHE A 92 -7.84 13.52 -7.52
N TRP A 93 -6.62 13.07 -7.80
CA TRP A 93 -5.54 12.94 -6.83
C TRP A 93 -4.19 13.19 -7.48
N LYS A 94 -3.48 14.23 -7.04
CA LYS A 94 -2.12 14.61 -7.47
C LYS A 94 -1.95 14.72 -9.00
N ASP A 95 -1.86 13.60 -9.71
CA ASP A 95 -1.55 13.47 -11.12
C ASP A 95 -2.60 12.69 -11.94
N HIS A 96 -3.65 12.16 -11.31
CA HIS A 96 -4.66 11.35 -11.98
C HIS A 96 -6.10 11.66 -11.56
N PHE A 97 -7.05 11.29 -12.41
CA PHE A 97 -8.48 11.32 -12.10
C PHE A 97 -9.20 10.05 -12.55
N ALA A 98 -10.30 9.72 -11.86
CA ALA A 98 -11.21 8.65 -12.26
C ALA A 98 -12.17 9.13 -13.35
N CYS A 99 -12.23 8.40 -14.47
CA CYS A 99 -13.14 8.65 -15.58
C CYS A 99 -14.12 7.48 -15.69
N SER A 100 -15.40 7.73 -15.97
CA SER A 100 -16.42 6.68 -16.20
C SER A 100 -16.38 6.10 -17.62
N GLY A 101 -15.39 6.50 -18.42
CA GLY A 101 -15.26 6.17 -19.84
C GLY A 101 -15.73 7.30 -20.76
N ARG A 102 -16.40 8.32 -20.23
CA ARG A 102 -16.78 9.53 -20.96
C ARG A 102 -16.51 10.75 -20.09
N LEU A 103 -15.84 11.76 -20.63
CA LEU A 103 -15.64 13.02 -19.94
C LEU A 103 -15.58 14.19 -20.94
N SER A 104 -16.38 15.21 -20.71
CA SER A 104 -16.25 16.50 -21.41
C SER A 104 -15.36 17.42 -20.59
N ILE A 105 -14.36 18.03 -21.22
CA ILE A 105 -13.36 18.88 -20.56
C ILE A 105 -12.95 20.02 -21.48
N THR A 106 -12.62 21.18 -20.93
CA THR A 106 -12.07 22.30 -21.69
C THR A 106 -10.57 22.39 -21.44
N LEU A 107 -9.77 22.36 -22.50
CA LEU A 107 -8.31 22.37 -22.41
C LEU A 107 -7.70 23.52 -23.22
N PRO A 108 -6.63 24.17 -22.73
CA PRO A 108 -5.77 25.00 -23.57
C PRO A 108 -5.32 24.26 -24.82
N ALA A 109 -5.21 24.97 -25.95
CA ALA A 109 -4.51 24.46 -27.11
C ALA A 109 -3.05 24.14 -26.72
N GLY A 110 -2.60 22.93 -27.07
CA GLY A 110 -1.30 22.44 -26.66
C GLY A 110 -1.15 20.93 -26.83
N ARG A 111 0.06 20.45 -26.57
CA ARG A 111 0.38 19.03 -26.57
C ARG A 111 0.31 18.48 -25.16
N TYR A 112 -0.39 17.36 -25.03
CA TYR A 112 -0.57 16.62 -23.78
C TYR A 112 0.06 15.24 -23.90
N ARG A 113 0.50 14.68 -22.77
CA ARG A 113 0.81 13.26 -22.63
C ARG A 113 -0.24 12.61 -21.74
N TYR A 114 -0.59 11.38 -22.06
CA TYR A 114 -1.56 10.63 -21.27
C TYR A 114 -1.11 9.19 -21.02
N ALA A 115 -1.56 8.65 -19.90
CA ALA A 115 -1.62 7.22 -19.60
C ALA A 115 -3.03 6.89 -19.12
N ILE A 116 -3.60 5.78 -19.57
CA ILE A 116 -4.95 5.34 -19.19
C ILE A 116 -4.87 3.90 -18.72
N GLU A 117 -5.40 3.64 -17.53
CA GLU A 117 -5.25 2.37 -16.83
C GLU A 117 -6.55 1.92 -16.15
N ARG A 118 -6.78 0.60 -16.12
CA ARG A 118 -7.90 -0.04 -15.41
C ARG A 118 -7.39 -1.24 -14.60
N GLY A 119 -6.48 -0.98 -13.66
CA GLY A 119 -5.82 -2.05 -12.88
C GLY A 119 -4.86 -2.94 -13.69
N PRO A 120 -4.37 -4.05 -13.11
CA PRO A 120 -3.37 -4.94 -13.73
C PRO A 120 -3.95 -5.94 -14.73
N GLU A 121 -5.28 -6.11 -14.77
CA GLU A 121 -5.97 -7.02 -15.70
C GLU A 121 -6.13 -6.43 -17.12
N TYR A 122 -5.77 -5.17 -17.32
CA TYR A 122 -5.89 -4.45 -18.60
C TYR A 122 -4.54 -3.90 -19.04
N GLU A 123 -4.36 -3.74 -20.35
CA GLU A 123 -3.20 -3.05 -20.90
C GLU A 123 -3.18 -1.56 -20.49
N SER A 124 -1.97 -1.02 -20.31
CA SER A 124 -1.76 0.44 -20.23
C SER A 124 -1.84 1.03 -21.62
N VAL A 125 -2.56 2.13 -21.81
CA VAL A 125 -2.47 2.88 -23.07
C VAL A 125 -1.85 4.23 -22.79
N GLU A 126 -0.66 4.44 -23.35
CA GLU A 126 0.11 5.68 -23.24
C GLU A 126 0.21 6.35 -24.61
N GLY A 127 0.22 7.68 -24.62
CA GLY A 127 0.32 8.43 -25.86
C GLY A 127 0.46 9.93 -25.66
N ALA A 128 0.45 10.64 -26.80
CA ALA A 128 0.38 12.09 -26.84
C ALA A 128 -0.91 12.54 -27.53
N TRP A 129 -1.44 13.68 -27.13
CA TRP A 129 -2.64 14.27 -27.70
C TRP A 129 -2.42 15.74 -28.00
N ASP A 130 -2.50 16.10 -29.28
CA ASP A 130 -2.36 17.47 -29.76
C ASP A 130 -3.74 18.14 -29.84
N VAL A 131 -4.03 18.98 -28.85
CA VAL A 131 -5.25 19.77 -28.78
C VAL A 131 -5.02 21.06 -29.56
N SER A 132 -5.58 21.16 -30.76
CA SER A 132 -5.43 22.33 -31.65
C SER A 132 -6.79 22.86 -32.10
N PRO A 133 -6.90 24.15 -32.47
CA PRO A 133 -8.12 24.66 -33.11
C PRO A 133 -8.37 23.89 -34.41
N GLY A 134 -9.62 23.53 -34.64
CA GLY A 134 -10.06 22.75 -35.80
C GLY A 134 -11.07 23.55 -36.60
N SER A 135 -11.34 23.08 -37.82
CA SER A 135 -12.09 23.83 -38.82
C SER A 135 -13.61 23.83 -38.61
N SER A 136 -14.16 22.86 -37.86
CA SER A 136 -15.60 22.55 -37.81
C SER A 136 -16.33 22.97 -36.52
N GLY A 137 -15.65 23.55 -35.53
CA GLY A 137 -16.26 23.87 -34.23
C GLY A 137 -16.61 22.65 -33.35
N GLU A 138 -16.41 21.43 -33.84
CA GLU A 138 -16.60 20.18 -33.09
C GLU A 138 -15.57 20.04 -31.96
N PRO A 139 -15.94 19.40 -30.83
CA PRO A 139 -15.03 19.16 -29.72
C PRO A 139 -13.87 18.25 -30.16
N ARG A 140 -12.68 18.50 -29.60
CA ARG A 140 -11.51 17.64 -29.85
C ARG A 140 -11.65 16.35 -29.07
N ARG A 141 -11.56 15.21 -29.75
CA ARG A 141 -11.77 13.91 -29.11
C ARG A 141 -10.46 13.16 -28.91
N LEU A 142 -10.26 12.68 -27.69
CA LEU A 142 -9.31 11.62 -27.36
C LEU A 142 -10.10 10.31 -27.27
N SER A 143 -9.90 9.40 -28.22
CA SER A 143 -10.54 8.09 -28.24
C SER A 143 -9.52 6.99 -27.97
N VAL A 144 -9.74 6.23 -26.90
CA VAL A 144 -8.85 5.13 -26.48
C VAL A 144 -9.65 3.86 -26.26
N ARG A 145 -9.07 2.72 -26.64
CA ARG A 145 -9.64 1.39 -26.42
C ARG A 145 -8.74 0.60 -25.47
N LEU A 146 -9.29 0.14 -24.35
CA LEU A 146 -8.58 -0.69 -23.38
C LEU A 146 -8.77 -2.17 -23.72
N ALA A 147 -7.65 -2.88 -23.86
CA ALA A 147 -7.62 -4.32 -24.04
C ALA A 147 -7.46 -5.02 -22.69
N ARG A 148 -8.23 -6.09 -22.46
CA ARG A 148 -8.11 -6.91 -21.25
C ARG A 148 -7.10 -8.02 -21.47
N ILE A 149 -6.18 -8.20 -20.53
CA ILE A 149 -5.15 -9.25 -20.51
C ILE A 149 -5.74 -10.57 -20.01
N VAL A 150 -6.51 -10.51 -18.92
CA VAL A 150 -7.13 -11.67 -18.27
C VAL A 150 -8.39 -11.23 -17.50
N ASP A 151 -9.38 -12.12 -17.41
CA ASP A 151 -10.49 -11.97 -16.48
C ASP A 151 -10.26 -12.89 -15.28
N LEU A 152 -9.88 -12.29 -14.15
CA LEU A 152 -9.62 -13.03 -12.92
C LEU A 152 -10.91 -13.33 -12.15
N ALA A 153 -11.95 -12.51 -12.29
CA ALA A 153 -13.24 -12.74 -11.66
C ALA A 153 -13.94 -13.98 -12.24
N GLU A 154 -13.81 -14.22 -13.55
CA GLU A 154 -14.25 -15.48 -14.19
C GLU A 154 -13.51 -16.73 -13.65
N GLN A 155 -12.35 -16.54 -13.03
CA GLN A 155 -11.54 -17.58 -12.37
C GLN A 155 -11.69 -17.58 -10.85
N GLY A 156 -12.68 -16.85 -10.30
CA GLY A 156 -12.96 -16.77 -8.88
C GLY A 156 -12.03 -15.87 -8.07
N TRP A 157 -11.16 -15.08 -8.71
CA TRP A 157 -10.22 -14.17 -8.05
C TRP A 157 -10.74 -12.73 -8.06
N TYR A 158 -10.91 -12.16 -6.88
CA TYR A 158 -11.48 -10.81 -6.72
C TYR A 158 -10.49 -9.87 -6.03
N GLY A 159 -10.24 -8.72 -6.67
CA GLY A 159 -9.28 -7.72 -6.21
C GLY A 159 -9.80 -6.84 -5.07
N GLY A 160 -8.95 -6.52 -4.09
CA GLY A 160 -9.22 -5.56 -3.03
C GLY A 160 -8.00 -4.75 -2.57
N ASP A 161 -8.24 -3.56 -2.04
CA ASP A 161 -7.22 -2.61 -1.53
C ASP A 161 -7.60 -2.23 -0.11
N LEU A 162 -6.72 -2.53 0.85
CA LEU A 162 -7.04 -2.40 2.27
C LEU A 162 -6.70 -1.03 2.86
N HIS A 163 -6.10 -0.12 2.09
CA HIS A 163 -5.63 1.18 2.61
C HIS A 163 -6.05 2.31 1.67
N ILE A 164 -7.23 2.88 1.91
CA ILE A 164 -7.79 3.96 1.08
C ILE A 164 -8.19 5.15 1.95
N HIS A 165 -7.54 6.30 1.78
CA HIS A 165 -7.87 7.58 2.47
C HIS A 165 -8.67 8.55 1.58
N ARG A 166 -9.22 8.04 0.47
CA ARG A 166 -10.05 8.83 -0.43
C ARG A 166 -11.42 9.12 0.19
N PRO A 167 -12.14 10.18 -0.24
CA PRO A 167 -13.52 10.39 0.17
C PRO A 167 -14.40 9.18 -0.20
N TYR A 168 -15.14 8.64 0.77
CA TYR A 168 -15.91 7.40 0.58
C TYR A 168 -17.12 7.57 -0.36
N ASP A 169 -17.60 8.80 -0.58
CA ASP A 169 -18.65 9.13 -1.54
C ASP A 169 -18.16 9.00 -3.00
N GLN A 170 -16.85 9.01 -3.22
CA GLN A 170 -16.20 8.75 -4.50
C GLN A 170 -15.97 7.25 -4.75
N ALA A 171 -16.32 6.36 -3.80
CA ALA A 171 -16.01 4.94 -3.89
C ALA A 171 -16.49 4.27 -5.19
N PRO A 172 -17.72 4.48 -5.69
CA PRO A 172 -18.16 3.86 -6.94
C PRO A 172 -17.26 4.20 -8.14
N TRP A 173 -16.82 5.47 -8.24
CA TRP A 173 -15.92 5.92 -9.30
C TRP A 173 -14.54 5.28 -9.16
N LEU A 174 -13.98 5.31 -7.94
CA LEU A 174 -12.62 4.85 -7.68
C LEU A 174 -12.49 3.34 -7.85
N LEU A 175 -13.42 2.56 -7.28
CA LEU A 175 -13.44 1.10 -7.41
C LEU A 175 -13.72 0.68 -8.85
N GLY A 176 -14.66 1.35 -9.51
CA GLY A 176 -14.98 1.14 -10.92
C GLY A 176 -13.78 1.39 -11.83
N ALA A 177 -13.08 2.52 -11.66
CA ALA A 177 -11.92 2.89 -12.47
C ALA A 177 -10.68 2.00 -12.23
N SER A 178 -10.54 1.42 -11.05
CA SER A 178 -9.41 0.55 -10.69
C SER A 178 -9.67 -0.95 -10.88
N ASP A 179 -10.87 -1.31 -11.34
CA ASP A 179 -11.39 -2.67 -11.40
C ASP A 179 -11.22 -3.45 -10.09
N LEU A 180 -11.65 -2.83 -8.99
CA LEU A 180 -11.55 -3.36 -7.64
C LEU A 180 -12.92 -3.78 -7.06
N TYR A 181 -13.01 -4.98 -6.47
CA TYR A 181 -14.26 -5.52 -5.91
C TYR A 181 -14.45 -5.20 -4.43
N VAL A 182 -13.37 -4.99 -3.67
CA VAL A 182 -13.42 -4.72 -2.23
C VAL A 182 -12.56 -3.49 -1.90
N GLY A 183 -13.15 -2.49 -1.25
CA GLY A 183 -12.42 -1.33 -0.78
C GLY A 183 -12.96 -0.81 0.56
N PRO A 184 -12.35 -1.16 1.70
CA PRO A 184 -12.55 -0.42 2.94
C PRO A 184 -11.94 0.99 2.85
N PHE A 185 -12.69 2.01 3.27
CA PHE A 185 -12.26 3.42 3.28
C PHE A 185 -11.93 3.85 4.71
N ILE A 186 -10.71 4.35 4.91
CA ILE A 186 -10.20 4.85 6.18
C ILE A 186 -10.83 6.21 6.45
N THR A 187 -11.68 6.28 7.47
CA THR A 187 -12.48 7.47 7.80
C THR A 187 -12.22 8.01 9.20
N TRP A 188 -11.43 7.29 9.99
CA TRP A 188 -10.89 7.74 11.25
C TRP A 188 -9.46 7.23 11.43
N TRP A 189 -8.57 8.13 11.82
CA TRP A 189 -7.16 7.85 12.05
C TRP A 189 -6.53 8.96 12.90
N ASN A 190 -5.67 8.60 13.85
CA ASN A 190 -5.00 9.54 14.76
C ASN A 190 -5.97 10.59 15.35
N ALA A 191 -5.76 11.88 15.09
CA ALA A 191 -6.62 12.97 15.55
C ALA A 191 -7.83 13.23 14.64
N THR A 192 -8.00 12.48 13.56
CA THR A 192 -9.06 12.65 12.57
C THR A 192 -10.15 11.60 12.78
N ASN A 193 -11.39 12.05 12.89
CA ASN A 193 -12.56 11.17 12.86
C ASN A 193 -13.72 11.95 12.25
N ILE A 194 -14.22 11.50 11.09
CA ILE A 194 -15.33 12.17 10.41
C ILE A 194 -16.69 11.81 10.99
N TRP A 195 -16.74 10.87 11.93
CA TRP A 195 -17.95 10.37 12.54
C TRP A 195 -18.13 10.91 13.96
N SER A 196 -19.33 11.38 14.24
CA SER A 196 -19.83 11.67 15.58
C SER A 196 -20.93 10.66 15.92
N PRO A 197 -21.29 10.45 17.20
CA PRO A 197 -22.36 9.50 17.56
C PRO A 197 -23.69 9.75 16.81
N GLY A 198 -23.99 11.00 16.44
CA GLY A 198 -25.19 11.35 15.67
C GLY A 198 -25.03 11.29 14.14
N SER A 199 -23.84 10.99 13.62
CA SER A 199 -23.56 10.93 12.18
C SER A 199 -23.06 9.57 11.70
N LEU A 200 -23.11 8.54 12.55
CA LEU A 200 -22.78 7.17 12.14
C LEU A 200 -23.70 6.71 11.00
N PRO A 201 -23.17 6.02 9.98
CA PRO A 201 -23.99 5.51 8.89
C PRO A 201 -24.91 4.39 9.41
N GLU A 202 -26.14 4.34 8.91
CA GLU A 202 -27.06 3.23 9.20
C GLU A 202 -26.53 1.89 8.66
N ASN A 203 -25.85 1.96 7.52
CA ASN A 203 -25.16 0.83 6.90
C ASN A 203 -23.72 1.23 6.54
N ASP A 204 -22.77 0.60 7.23
CA ASP A 204 -21.33 0.75 7.09
C ASP A 204 -20.77 -0.01 5.89
N LEU A 205 -21.47 -1.02 5.37
CA LEU A 205 -21.11 -1.78 4.17
C LEU A 205 -22.04 -1.46 3.00
N ARG A 206 -21.49 -0.88 1.94
CA ARG A 206 -22.24 -0.53 0.72
C ARG A 206 -21.78 -1.36 -0.47
N HIS A 207 -22.61 -1.41 -1.49
CA HIS A 207 -22.26 -2.01 -2.77
C HIS A 207 -22.74 -1.19 -3.95
N THR A 208 -22.06 -1.33 -5.07
CA THR A 208 -22.46 -0.80 -6.38
C THR A 208 -23.31 -1.82 -7.14
N GLU A 209 -24.04 -1.37 -8.16
CA GLU A 209 -24.85 -2.25 -9.01
C GLU A 209 -24.02 -3.32 -9.74
N ASP A 210 -22.74 -3.04 -10.02
CA ASP A 210 -21.80 -3.97 -10.64
C ASP A 210 -21.06 -4.88 -9.62
N GLY A 211 -21.57 -4.97 -8.38
CA GLY A 211 -21.12 -5.97 -7.41
C GLY A 211 -19.82 -5.66 -6.69
N ARG A 212 -19.43 -4.37 -6.60
CA ARG A 212 -18.27 -3.92 -5.82
C ARG A 212 -18.72 -3.48 -4.44
N PHE A 213 -17.94 -3.81 -3.42
CA PHE A 213 -18.23 -3.56 -2.01
C PHE A 213 -17.27 -2.54 -1.42
N TYR A 214 -17.79 -1.66 -0.57
CA TYR A 214 -16.97 -0.72 0.17
C TYR A 214 -17.47 -0.50 1.59
N GLU A 215 -16.53 -0.52 2.53
CA GLU A 215 -16.78 -0.31 3.95
C GLU A 215 -16.42 1.12 4.35
N LEU A 216 -17.27 1.76 5.15
CA LEU A 216 -17.14 3.16 5.52
C LEU A 216 -16.43 3.39 6.86
N LEU A 217 -16.41 2.39 7.74
CA LEU A 217 -15.95 2.54 9.12
C LEU A 217 -14.56 1.94 9.37
N ALA A 218 -13.83 1.65 8.30
CA ALA A 218 -12.44 1.27 8.43
C ALA A 218 -11.62 2.41 9.03
N GLY A 219 -10.60 2.06 9.80
CA GLY A 219 -9.77 3.04 10.49
C GLY A 219 -8.33 2.62 10.67
N GLU A 220 -7.52 3.56 11.12
CA GLU A 220 -6.07 3.39 11.23
C GLU A 220 -5.57 3.93 12.58
N ASP A 221 -4.83 3.11 13.33
CA ASP A 221 -4.00 3.56 14.44
C ASP A 221 -2.55 3.67 13.97
N GLU A 222 -2.12 4.84 13.49
CA GLU A 222 -0.75 5.11 12.99
C GLU A 222 0.03 6.01 13.96
N ARG A 223 0.82 5.39 14.84
CA ARG A 223 1.58 6.09 15.87
C ARG A 223 3.04 5.61 15.94
N GLY A 224 3.74 5.84 17.05
CA GLY A 224 5.18 5.57 17.19
C GLY A 224 5.58 4.11 16.99
N GLY A 225 4.66 3.18 17.25
CA GLY A 225 4.80 1.75 16.96
C GLY A 225 4.67 1.36 15.49
N GLY A 226 4.04 2.22 14.67
CA GLY A 226 3.63 1.95 13.29
C GLY A 226 2.10 2.03 13.12
N ALA A 227 1.59 1.44 12.05
CA ALA A 227 0.17 1.46 11.69
C ALA A 227 -0.52 0.08 11.81
N LEU A 228 -1.68 0.07 12.47
CA LEU A 228 -2.67 -1.01 12.40
C LEU A 228 -3.92 -0.51 11.68
N LEU A 229 -4.44 -1.29 10.73
CA LEU A 229 -5.71 -1.01 10.06
C LEU A 229 -6.81 -1.89 10.65
N PHE A 230 -7.97 -1.30 10.92
CA PHE A 230 -9.12 -1.95 11.53
C PHE A 230 -10.29 -2.00 10.54
N PHE A 231 -10.87 -3.18 10.36
CA PHE A 231 -12.04 -3.41 9.51
C PHE A 231 -13.13 -4.13 10.28
N HIS A 232 -14.37 -4.01 9.78
CA HIS A 232 -15.58 -4.61 10.31
C HIS A 232 -15.94 -4.09 11.69
N LEU A 233 -15.79 -2.78 11.91
CA LEU A 233 -16.23 -2.13 13.13
C LEU A 233 -17.52 -1.35 12.87
N HIS A 234 -18.54 -1.57 13.70
CA HIS A 234 -19.80 -0.83 13.61
C HIS A 234 -19.75 0.55 14.26
N ARG A 235 -18.58 0.93 14.81
CA ARG A 235 -18.29 2.27 15.33
C ARG A 235 -16.77 2.50 15.35
N PRO A 236 -16.29 3.73 15.14
CA PRO A 236 -14.89 4.07 15.31
C PRO A 236 -14.37 3.79 16.72
N ILE A 237 -13.07 3.53 16.83
CA ILE A 237 -12.37 3.54 18.11
C ILE A 237 -11.85 4.96 18.33
N ASP A 238 -12.14 5.53 19.49
CA ASP A 238 -11.63 6.85 19.83
C ASP A 238 -10.14 6.78 20.21
N ILE A 239 -9.31 7.09 19.24
CA ILE A 239 -7.85 7.22 19.37
C ILE A 239 -7.40 8.69 19.37
N THR A 240 -8.33 9.66 19.37
CA THR A 240 -8.01 11.09 19.20
C THR A 240 -7.23 11.68 20.36
N GLY A 241 -7.36 11.09 21.56
CA GLY A 241 -6.59 11.42 22.75
C GLY A 241 -5.26 10.68 22.89
N ALA A 242 -4.89 9.82 21.92
CA ALA A 242 -3.64 9.08 21.98
C ALA A 242 -2.45 9.98 21.66
N SER A 243 -1.37 9.82 22.41
CA SER A 243 -0.05 10.34 22.09
C SER A 243 0.74 9.33 21.26
N ARG A 244 1.93 9.75 20.80
CA ARG A 244 2.80 8.95 19.94
C ARG A 244 3.06 7.52 20.44
N GLU A 245 3.15 7.31 21.75
CA GLU A 245 3.42 5.96 22.30
C GLU A 245 2.35 5.49 23.30
N TYR A 246 1.48 6.39 23.77
CA TYR A 246 0.49 6.09 24.81
C TYR A 246 -0.95 6.39 24.35
N PRO A 247 -1.92 5.54 24.68
CA PRO A 247 -1.77 4.20 25.25
C PRO A 247 -1.06 3.24 24.29
N ALA A 248 -0.60 2.09 24.78
CA ALA A 248 0.03 1.09 23.91
C ALA A 248 -0.95 0.69 22.78
N SER A 249 -0.45 0.54 21.54
CA SER A 249 -1.29 0.18 20.37
C SER A 249 -2.17 -1.06 20.61
N VAL A 250 -1.67 -2.04 21.36
CA VAL A 250 -2.43 -3.24 21.75
C VAL A 250 -3.67 -2.96 22.61
N ARG A 251 -3.78 -1.80 23.24
CA ARG A 251 -5.00 -1.39 23.96
C ARG A 251 -6.17 -1.23 22.99
N TYR A 252 -5.96 -0.49 21.91
CA TYR A 252 -6.96 -0.27 20.88
C TYR A 252 -7.22 -1.53 20.07
N LEU A 253 -6.17 -2.33 19.80
CA LEU A 253 -6.32 -3.67 19.23
C LEU A 253 -7.29 -4.55 20.02
N ARG A 254 -7.08 -4.65 21.34
CA ARG A 254 -7.97 -5.43 22.22
C ARG A 254 -9.37 -4.82 22.29
N GLN A 255 -9.49 -3.50 22.24
CA GLN A 255 -10.78 -2.82 22.19
C GLN A 255 -11.54 -3.17 20.91
N ALA A 256 -10.89 -3.14 19.75
CA ALA A 256 -11.46 -3.53 18.46
C ALA A 256 -12.04 -4.95 18.53
N LYS A 257 -11.23 -5.91 18.99
CA LYS A 257 -11.64 -7.32 19.14
C LYS A 257 -12.77 -7.52 20.17
N ARG A 258 -12.87 -6.67 21.19
CA ARG A 258 -14.01 -6.69 22.14
C ARG A 258 -15.28 -6.12 21.53
N LEU A 259 -15.18 -5.06 20.72
CA LEU A 259 -16.31 -4.45 20.04
C LEU A 259 -16.88 -5.36 18.95
N ASN A 260 -16.00 -6.01 18.19
CA ASN A 260 -16.37 -7.07 17.27
C ASN A 260 -15.29 -8.16 17.25
N PRO A 261 -15.57 -9.38 17.75
CA PRO A 261 -14.66 -10.52 17.64
C PRO A 261 -14.27 -10.86 16.19
N GLY A 262 -15.13 -10.55 15.22
CA GLY A 262 -14.88 -10.69 13.79
C GLY A 262 -14.17 -9.52 13.12
N CYS A 263 -13.76 -8.49 13.89
CA CYS A 263 -12.93 -7.39 13.39
C CYS A 263 -11.66 -7.95 12.75
N HIS A 264 -11.37 -7.56 11.52
CA HIS A 264 -10.10 -7.91 10.86
C HIS A 264 -9.09 -6.81 11.14
N VAL A 265 -7.89 -7.19 11.58
CA VAL A 265 -6.82 -6.26 11.89
C VAL A 265 -5.59 -6.56 11.04
N ASP A 266 -5.22 -5.60 10.22
CA ASP A 266 -4.06 -5.69 9.34
C ASP A 266 -2.86 -4.95 9.94
N VAL A 267 -1.71 -5.62 9.92
CA VAL A 267 -0.41 -4.98 10.16
C VAL A 267 0.02 -4.34 8.85
N GLU A 268 -0.11 -3.01 8.72
CA GLU A 268 0.03 -2.34 7.42
C GLU A 268 1.40 -2.57 6.76
N LYS A 269 2.47 -2.72 7.56
CA LYS A 269 3.82 -3.07 7.10
C LYS A 269 4.59 -3.94 8.08
N PRO A 270 5.45 -4.86 7.59
CA PRO A 270 6.24 -5.75 8.44
C PRO A 270 7.45 -5.08 9.10
N PHE A 271 7.85 -3.89 8.65
CA PHE A 271 8.95 -3.14 9.29
C PHE A 271 8.49 -2.22 10.43
N TRP A 272 7.21 -2.20 10.79
CA TRP A 272 6.74 -1.39 11.92
C TRP A 272 7.36 -1.83 13.25
N ARG A 273 7.69 -0.86 14.12
CA ARG A 273 8.46 -1.10 15.35
C ARG A 273 7.78 -2.08 16.31
N ASP A 274 6.46 -2.04 16.36
CA ASP A 274 5.64 -2.86 17.26
C ASP A 274 5.19 -4.19 16.63
N VAL A 275 5.67 -4.57 15.45
CA VAL A 275 5.38 -5.89 14.85
C VAL A 275 5.65 -7.06 15.81
N PRO A 276 6.76 -7.12 16.57
CA PRO A 276 6.96 -8.18 17.56
C PRO A 276 5.86 -8.21 18.64
N LEU A 277 5.33 -7.04 19.04
CA LEU A 277 4.25 -6.91 20.01
C LEU A 277 2.91 -7.36 19.41
N TRP A 278 2.60 -6.93 18.19
CA TRP A 278 1.35 -7.28 17.51
C TRP A 278 1.26 -8.77 17.20
N LEU A 279 2.35 -9.39 16.76
CA LEU A 279 2.42 -10.84 16.56
C LEU A 279 2.23 -11.60 17.88
N ALA A 280 2.90 -11.16 18.95
CA ALA A 280 2.77 -11.77 20.29
C ALA A 280 1.37 -11.65 20.89
N SER A 281 0.58 -10.65 20.46
CA SER A 281 -0.81 -10.48 20.91
C SER A 281 -1.73 -11.61 20.44
N GLY A 282 -1.42 -12.24 19.29
CA GLY A 282 -2.30 -13.21 18.63
C GLY A 282 -3.60 -12.62 18.09
N GLN A 283 -3.68 -11.29 17.91
CA GLN A 283 -4.90 -10.57 17.55
C GLN A 283 -4.83 -9.86 16.18
N VAL A 284 -3.79 -10.10 15.39
CA VAL A 284 -3.66 -9.58 14.01
C VAL A 284 -3.95 -10.68 12.99
N ASP A 285 -4.56 -10.31 11.87
CA ASP A 285 -5.16 -11.24 10.92
C ASP A 285 -4.46 -11.24 9.54
N SER A 286 -3.75 -10.18 9.17
CA SER A 286 -2.94 -10.11 7.94
C SER A 286 -1.78 -9.11 8.06
N ILE A 287 -0.86 -9.11 7.10
CA ILE A 287 0.33 -8.24 7.10
C ILE A 287 0.69 -7.72 5.70
N GLY A 288 0.80 -6.39 5.56
CA GLY A 288 0.96 -5.69 4.28
C GLY A 288 2.36 -5.80 3.68
N ILE A 289 2.53 -6.62 2.66
CA ILE A 289 3.80 -6.76 1.93
C ILE A 289 3.81 -6.04 0.58
N ALA A 290 2.64 -5.64 0.08
CA ALA A 290 2.48 -4.67 -1.00
C ALA A 290 1.85 -3.39 -0.42
N HIS A 291 2.69 -2.56 0.20
CA HIS A 291 2.25 -1.41 1.00
C HIS A 291 2.57 -0.08 0.31
N ASN A 292 2.16 1.01 0.94
CA ASN A 292 2.13 2.35 0.34
C ASN A 292 3.50 3.01 0.06
N HIS A 293 4.63 2.37 0.35
CA HIS A 293 5.94 2.86 -0.09
C HIS A 293 6.22 2.43 -1.54
N LEU A 294 5.51 1.43 -2.05
CA LEU A 294 5.61 1.00 -3.43
C LEU A 294 4.68 1.87 -4.25
N TRP A 295 5.25 2.77 -5.05
CA TRP A 295 4.49 3.73 -5.85
C TRP A 295 4.36 3.28 -7.31
N ARG A 296 3.37 3.85 -8.00
CA ARG A 296 3.22 3.71 -9.46
C ARG A 296 4.48 4.14 -10.20
N GLU A 297 5.00 5.31 -9.85
CA GLU A 297 6.23 5.90 -10.40
C GLU A 297 7.22 6.16 -9.27
N GLY A 298 7.95 5.11 -8.84
CA GLY A 298 9.01 5.22 -7.84
C GLY A 298 8.74 4.47 -6.54
N VAL A 299 9.46 4.88 -5.49
CA VAL A 299 9.37 4.29 -4.15
C VAL A 299 9.58 5.37 -3.09
N LEU A 300 8.86 5.28 -1.97
CA LEU A 300 9.24 6.01 -0.76
C LEU A 300 10.45 5.30 -0.14
N ASP A 301 11.64 5.79 -0.44
CA ASP A 301 12.90 5.09 -0.17
C ASP A 301 13.37 5.15 1.29
N ASN A 302 12.53 4.73 2.23
CA ASN A 302 12.86 4.62 3.66
C ASN A 302 11.95 3.61 4.37
N GLU A 303 12.24 3.33 5.63
CA GLU A 303 11.34 2.65 6.57
C GLU A 303 10.87 3.69 7.60
N ALA A 304 10.23 4.78 7.15
CA ALA A 304 9.77 5.88 8.01
C ALA A 304 9.16 5.34 9.30
N TRP A 305 9.72 5.75 10.46
CA TRP A 305 9.36 5.30 11.82
C TRP A 305 9.47 3.78 12.11
N GLY A 306 9.84 2.95 11.14
CA GLY A 306 10.03 1.51 11.25
C GLY A 306 11.46 1.07 11.58
N ARG A 307 11.69 -0.24 11.50
CA ARG A 307 12.99 -0.90 11.59
C ARG A 307 13.74 -0.69 10.27
N PRO A 308 14.90 0.00 10.29
CA PRO A 308 15.63 0.31 9.08
C PRO A 308 16.20 -0.95 8.43
N ARG A 309 16.30 -0.93 7.11
CA ARG A 309 17.05 -1.94 6.36
C ARG A 309 18.55 -1.63 6.34
N ASP A 310 19.37 -2.66 6.08
CA ASP A 310 20.75 -2.42 5.64
C ASP A 310 20.73 -1.99 4.15
N VAL A 311 20.95 -0.70 3.91
CA VAL A 311 20.91 -0.12 2.55
C VAL A 311 22.02 -0.64 1.62
N LYS A 312 23.09 -1.24 2.17
CA LYS A 312 24.12 -1.88 1.34
C LYS A 312 23.66 -3.25 0.85
N GLN A 313 22.94 -3.98 1.71
CA GLN A 313 22.36 -5.28 1.35
C GLN A 313 21.10 -5.12 0.48
N TRP A 314 20.31 -4.10 0.75
CA TRP A 314 19.04 -3.80 0.07
C TRP A 314 19.03 -2.35 -0.44
N PRO A 315 19.71 -2.08 -1.56
CA PRO A 315 19.79 -0.75 -2.15
C PRO A 315 18.48 -0.34 -2.85
N ALA A 316 18.25 0.96 -2.95
CA ALA A 316 17.15 1.52 -3.73
C ALA A 316 17.29 1.19 -5.24
N PRO A 317 16.20 1.14 -6.01
CA PRO A 317 14.80 1.35 -5.57
C PRO A 317 14.11 0.06 -5.09
N HIS A 318 14.74 -1.11 -5.22
CA HIS A 318 14.12 -2.40 -4.84
C HIS A 318 14.27 -2.75 -3.37
N GLY A 319 15.18 -2.08 -2.67
CA GLY A 319 15.60 -2.44 -1.33
C GLY A 319 14.48 -2.44 -0.30
N ASN A 320 13.59 -1.45 -0.32
CA ASN A 320 12.45 -1.40 0.60
C ASN A 320 11.53 -2.63 0.42
N GLY A 321 11.15 -2.92 -0.83
CA GLY A 321 10.31 -4.08 -1.13
C GLY A 321 10.96 -5.43 -0.79
N LEU A 322 12.26 -5.58 -1.07
CA LEU A 322 13.00 -6.80 -0.70
C LEU A 322 13.16 -6.95 0.81
N TRP A 323 13.35 -5.85 1.54
CA TRP A 323 13.39 -5.86 3.00
C TRP A 323 12.05 -6.24 3.62
N THR A 324 10.96 -5.66 3.11
CA THR A 324 9.58 -6.03 3.47
C THR A 324 9.33 -7.52 3.30
N GLN A 325 9.74 -8.09 2.15
CA GLN A 325 9.64 -9.53 1.88
C GLN A 325 10.47 -10.35 2.88
N HIS A 326 11.72 -9.95 3.14
CA HIS A 326 12.57 -10.63 4.09
C HIS A 326 11.96 -10.67 5.49
N LEU A 327 11.42 -9.55 5.98
CA LEU A 327 10.76 -9.49 7.27
C LEU A 327 9.52 -10.39 7.34
N TYR A 328 8.70 -10.40 6.29
CA TYR A 328 7.58 -11.33 6.20
C TYR A 328 8.04 -12.79 6.27
N TYR A 329 9.16 -13.13 5.62
CA TYR A 329 9.72 -14.48 5.71
C TYR A 329 10.21 -14.81 7.11
N GLN A 330 10.75 -13.84 7.87
CA GLN A 330 11.06 -14.05 9.29
C GLN A 330 9.80 -14.33 10.10
N VAL A 331 8.68 -13.62 9.85
CA VAL A 331 7.38 -13.88 10.51
C VAL A 331 6.94 -15.33 10.26
N LEU A 332 7.00 -15.79 9.01
CA LEU A 332 6.65 -17.16 8.65
C LEU A 332 7.61 -18.19 9.25
N ASN A 333 8.93 -17.93 9.23
CA ASN A 333 9.96 -18.79 9.82
C ASN A 333 9.83 -18.88 11.34
N ALA A 334 9.34 -17.83 12.00
CA ALA A 334 8.97 -17.87 13.41
C ALA A 334 7.69 -18.70 13.66
N GLY A 335 7.07 -19.28 12.63
CA GLY A 335 5.93 -20.18 12.73
C GLY A 335 4.57 -19.48 12.81
N PHE A 336 4.45 -18.26 12.29
CA PHE A 336 3.16 -17.59 12.16
C PHE A 336 2.50 -17.99 10.83
N ARG A 337 1.21 -18.29 10.89
CA ARG A 337 0.37 -18.50 9.70
C ARG A 337 -0.49 -17.26 9.48
N ILE A 338 0.15 -16.22 8.95
CA ILE A 338 -0.48 -14.93 8.69
C ILE A 338 -0.44 -14.63 7.18
N PRO A 339 -1.59 -14.39 6.54
CA PRO A 339 -1.66 -14.12 5.11
C PRO A 339 -1.05 -12.73 4.78
N PRO A 340 -0.44 -12.58 3.59
CA PRO A 340 -0.01 -11.29 3.12
C PRO A 340 -1.21 -10.45 2.66
N SER A 341 -1.11 -9.13 2.85
CA SER A 341 -2.10 -8.15 2.38
C SER A 341 -1.43 -7.03 1.59
N ALA A 342 -2.25 -6.08 1.12
CA ALA A 342 -1.84 -4.97 0.28
C ALA A 342 -2.72 -3.73 0.47
N GLY A 343 -2.12 -2.55 0.35
CA GLY A 343 -2.78 -1.27 0.50
C GLY A 343 -2.09 -0.16 -0.31
N SER A 344 -2.86 0.64 -1.05
CA SER A 344 -2.28 1.71 -1.89
C SER A 344 -1.99 3.00 -1.10
N ALA A 345 -2.73 3.24 -0.02
CA ALA A 345 -2.85 4.50 0.71
C ALA A 345 -3.13 5.71 -0.20
N SER A 346 -3.95 5.49 -1.25
CA SER A 346 -4.43 6.58 -2.09
C SER A 346 -5.17 7.62 -1.24
N GLY A 347 -4.93 8.91 -1.47
CA GLY A 347 -5.36 10.00 -0.57
C GLY A 347 -4.28 10.46 0.41
N VAL A 348 -3.17 9.74 0.53
CA VAL A 348 -1.96 10.20 1.25
C VAL A 348 -0.74 10.12 0.32
N LEU A 349 -0.53 8.96 -0.31
CA LEU A 349 0.59 8.67 -1.21
C LEU A 349 0.16 8.89 -2.67
N PRO A 350 1.08 9.06 -3.65
CA PRO A 350 0.73 9.36 -5.04
C PRO A 350 0.03 8.21 -5.79
N ASN A 351 -0.26 7.10 -5.10
CA ASN A 351 -0.89 5.95 -5.74
C ASN A 351 -2.35 6.19 -6.10
N PRO A 352 -2.81 5.67 -7.25
CA PRO A 352 -4.23 5.46 -7.49
C PRO A 352 -4.76 4.34 -6.59
N VAL A 353 -6.06 4.39 -6.29
CA VAL A 353 -6.77 3.32 -5.57
C VAL A 353 -6.51 1.99 -6.28
N GLY A 354 -6.24 0.94 -5.52
CA GLY A 354 -5.94 -0.39 -6.04
C GLY A 354 -4.58 -0.53 -6.72
N TYR A 355 -3.66 0.44 -6.65
CA TYR A 355 -2.32 0.21 -7.21
C TYR A 355 -1.65 -1.00 -6.56
N ASN A 356 -1.57 -1.01 -5.23
CA ASN A 356 -1.25 -2.20 -4.46
C ASN A 356 -2.56 -2.89 -4.09
N ARG A 357 -2.69 -4.19 -4.38
CA ARG A 357 -3.93 -4.93 -4.15
C ARG A 357 -3.70 -6.39 -3.78
N CYS A 358 -4.69 -6.96 -3.09
CA CYS A 358 -4.86 -8.39 -2.89
C CYS A 358 -5.81 -8.93 -3.94
N TYR A 359 -5.58 -10.15 -4.42
CA TYR A 359 -6.58 -10.95 -5.12
C TYR A 359 -6.90 -12.15 -4.26
N VAL A 360 -8.17 -12.31 -3.88
CA VAL A 360 -8.62 -13.42 -3.04
C VAL A 360 -9.51 -14.36 -3.86
N HIS A 361 -9.28 -15.65 -3.72
CA HIS A 361 -10.03 -16.69 -4.41
C HIS A 361 -11.30 -17.11 -3.64
N LEU A 362 -12.43 -17.12 -4.33
CA LEU A 362 -13.74 -17.63 -3.90
C LEU A 362 -14.25 -18.67 -4.89
N ASP A 363 -14.87 -19.75 -4.40
CA ASP A 363 -15.43 -20.80 -5.25
C ASP A 363 -16.83 -20.45 -5.80
N ASP A 364 -17.62 -19.67 -5.04
CA ASP A 364 -19.05 -19.43 -5.32
C ASP A 364 -19.36 -17.99 -5.75
N GLY A 365 -18.50 -17.39 -6.56
CA GLY A 365 -18.66 -15.99 -6.99
C GLY A 365 -18.36 -14.97 -5.89
N MET A 366 -18.57 -13.68 -6.20
CA MET A 366 -18.24 -12.59 -5.29
C MET A 366 -19.22 -12.51 -4.11
N ASP A 367 -18.69 -12.58 -2.90
CA ASP A 367 -19.38 -12.27 -1.64
C ASP A 367 -18.39 -11.56 -0.70
N TYR A 368 -18.82 -10.47 -0.08
CA TYR A 368 -17.96 -9.63 0.76
C TYR A 368 -17.36 -10.39 1.94
N TRP A 369 -18.17 -11.15 2.67
CA TRP A 369 -17.73 -11.82 3.88
C TRP A 369 -16.86 -13.04 3.56
N LYS A 370 -17.24 -13.82 2.53
CA LYS A 370 -16.41 -14.92 2.01
C LYS A 370 -15.07 -14.42 1.46
N TRP A 371 -15.00 -13.20 0.93
CA TRP A 371 -13.74 -12.58 0.50
C TRP A 371 -12.79 -12.39 1.68
N TRP A 372 -13.27 -11.82 2.79
CA TRP A 372 -12.45 -11.66 4.00
C TRP A 372 -12.09 -12.99 4.67
N GLU A 373 -12.98 -13.98 4.64
CA GLU A 373 -12.66 -15.35 5.06
C GLU A 373 -11.58 -15.98 4.18
N GLY A 374 -11.62 -15.74 2.87
CA GLY A 374 -10.58 -16.18 1.94
C GLY A 374 -9.24 -15.53 2.19
N LEU A 375 -9.22 -14.23 2.49
CA LEU A 375 -8.01 -13.52 2.89
C LEU A 375 -7.43 -14.14 4.16
N ARG A 376 -8.24 -14.29 5.22
CA ARG A 376 -7.82 -14.91 6.49
C ARG A 376 -7.31 -16.34 6.31
N ALA A 377 -7.91 -17.11 5.40
CA ALA A 377 -7.48 -18.46 5.07
C ALA A 377 -6.22 -18.51 4.20
N GLY A 378 -5.68 -17.38 3.75
CA GLY A 378 -4.50 -17.33 2.88
C GLY A 378 -4.77 -17.69 1.43
N ARG A 379 -6.04 -17.70 0.98
CA ARG A 379 -6.39 -17.92 -0.44
C ARG A 379 -6.15 -16.65 -1.26
N VAL A 380 -4.96 -16.09 -1.16
CA VAL A 380 -4.62 -14.75 -1.65
C VAL A 380 -3.28 -14.75 -2.39
N PHE A 381 -3.16 -13.88 -3.39
CA PHE A 381 -1.88 -13.32 -3.81
C PHE A 381 -1.96 -11.80 -3.76
N VAL A 382 -0.82 -11.15 -3.53
CA VAL A 382 -0.70 -9.69 -3.50
C VAL A 382 0.12 -9.20 -4.68
N THR A 383 -0.18 -8.02 -5.18
CA THR A 383 0.48 -7.46 -6.36
C THR A 383 0.36 -5.95 -6.45
N ASN A 384 1.31 -5.36 -7.18
CA ASN A 384 1.22 -4.00 -7.73
C ASN A 384 1.55 -3.96 -9.24
N GLY A 385 1.37 -5.08 -9.93
CA GLY A 385 1.57 -5.23 -11.36
C GLY A 385 1.30 -6.67 -11.84
N PRO A 386 2.26 -7.60 -11.74
CA PRO A 386 2.09 -8.97 -12.23
C PRO A 386 0.92 -9.72 -11.57
N LEU A 387 0.27 -10.61 -12.29
CA LEU A 387 -0.79 -11.49 -11.79
C LEU A 387 -0.24 -12.91 -11.72
N LEU A 388 -0.16 -13.48 -10.51
CA LEU A 388 0.51 -14.74 -10.25
C LEU A 388 -0.44 -15.76 -9.64
N LEU A 389 -0.94 -16.65 -10.49
CA LEU A 389 -1.83 -17.74 -10.13
C LEU A 389 -1.00 -19.01 -9.92
N ALA A 390 -1.16 -19.69 -8.79
CA ALA A 390 -0.43 -20.91 -8.51
C ALA A 390 -1.20 -21.89 -7.63
N THR A 391 -0.93 -23.17 -7.83
CA THR A 391 -1.33 -24.28 -6.98
C THR A 391 -0.13 -25.15 -6.65
N VAL A 392 -0.18 -25.83 -5.51
CA VAL A 392 0.80 -26.83 -5.11
C VAL A 392 0.04 -28.12 -4.82
N ASN A 393 0.36 -29.19 -5.55
CA ASN A 393 -0.37 -30.47 -5.51
C ASN A 393 -1.89 -30.28 -5.73
N GLY A 394 -2.25 -29.36 -6.62
CA GLY A 394 -3.65 -28.98 -6.90
C GLY A 394 -4.34 -28.18 -5.80
N GLN A 395 -3.67 -27.92 -4.67
CA GLN A 395 -4.19 -27.09 -3.59
C GLN A 395 -3.85 -25.61 -3.80
N ARG A 396 -4.66 -24.72 -3.23
CA ARG A 396 -4.50 -23.26 -3.31
C ARG A 396 -3.58 -22.75 -2.20
N ALA A 397 -3.10 -21.51 -2.37
CA ALA A 397 -2.36 -20.82 -1.33
C ALA A 397 -3.15 -20.80 -0.01
N GLY A 398 -2.44 -20.83 1.11
CA GLY A 398 -3.02 -21.01 2.45
C GLY A 398 -3.24 -22.48 2.87
N SER A 399 -3.16 -23.43 1.94
CA SER A 399 -3.32 -24.86 2.26
C SER A 399 -2.19 -25.39 3.16
N VAL A 400 -2.50 -26.47 3.88
CA VAL A 400 -1.54 -27.26 4.67
C VAL A 400 -1.33 -28.60 3.97
N LEU A 401 -0.09 -28.89 3.61
CA LEU A 401 0.35 -30.07 2.87
C LEU A 401 1.34 -30.88 3.70
N ALA A 402 1.35 -32.19 3.53
CA ALA A 402 2.38 -33.03 4.13
C ALA A 402 3.75 -32.76 3.48
N ALA A 403 4.79 -32.66 4.31
CA ALA A 403 6.17 -32.55 3.88
C ALA A 403 6.72 -33.93 3.46
N SER A 404 6.16 -34.52 2.40
CA SER A 404 6.54 -35.85 1.94
C SER A 404 6.60 -35.95 0.41
N GLY A 405 7.70 -36.51 -0.09
CA GLY A 405 7.86 -36.78 -1.52
C GLY A 405 8.09 -35.51 -2.34
N GLU A 406 7.21 -35.25 -3.31
CA GLU A 406 7.38 -34.18 -4.30
C GLU A 406 6.22 -33.18 -4.24
N LEU A 407 6.57 -31.89 -4.34
CA LEU A 407 5.63 -30.81 -4.58
C LEU A 407 5.58 -30.52 -6.08
N ARG A 408 4.43 -30.71 -6.69
CA ARG A 408 4.14 -30.23 -8.04
C ARG A 408 3.54 -28.84 -7.96
N ILE A 409 4.20 -27.86 -8.56
CA ILE A 409 3.83 -26.46 -8.56
C ILE A 409 3.39 -26.09 -9.97
N GLN A 410 2.12 -25.71 -10.10
CA GLN A 410 1.51 -25.38 -11.40
C GLN A 410 0.86 -24.01 -11.33
N GLY A 411 0.93 -23.26 -12.42
CA GLY A 411 0.33 -21.94 -12.43
C GLY A 411 0.48 -21.19 -13.75
N ARG A 412 0.03 -19.94 -13.71
CA ARG A 412 0.13 -19.00 -14.82
C ARG A 412 0.47 -17.61 -14.30
N LEU A 413 1.32 -16.93 -15.06
CA LEU A 413 1.74 -15.57 -14.86
C LEU A 413 1.16 -14.71 -15.98
N HIS A 414 0.55 -13.59 -15.64
CA HIS A 414 0.20 -12.53 -16.58
C HIS A 414 0.82 -11.22 -16.12
N SER A 415 1.26 -10.35 -17.03
CA SER A 415 1.88 -9.09 -16.67
C SER A 415 1.81 -8.08 -17.80
N ARG A 416 1.49 -6.82 -17.44
CA ARG A 416 1.60 -5.67 -18.34
C ARG A 416 3.06 -5.38 -18.71
N GLU A 417 4.01 -5.76 -17.86
CA GLU A 417 5.44 -5.49 -18.02
C GLU A 417 6.29 -6.75 -18.08
N PRO A 418 7.48 -6.70 -18.70
CA PRO A 418 8.40 -7.82 -18.70
C PRO A 418 8.77 -8.29 -17.29
N ILE A 419 8.77 -9.61 -17.09
CA ILE A 419 9.18 -10.26 -15.85
C ILE A 419 10.67 -10.58 -15.89
N ARG A 420 11.37 -10.18 -14.82
CA ARG A 420 12.79 -10.45 -14.61
C ARG A 420 13.02 -11.77 -13.89
N GLN A 421 12.22 -12.03 -12.85
CA GLN A 421 12.37 -13.20 -11.99
C GLN A 421 11.01 -13.82 -11.71
N LEU A 422 10.91 -15.14 -11.85
CA LEU A 422 9.82 -15.95 -11.33
C LEU A 422 10.44 -17.04 -10.44
N GLN A 423 10.15 -16.98 -9.15
CA GLN A 423 10.89 -17.72 -8.14
C GLN A 423 9.95 -18.52 -7.25
N VAL A 424 10.39 -19.72 -6.87
CA VAL A 424 9.85 -20.47 -5.76
C VAL A 424 10.74 -20.25 -4.54
N ILE A 425 10.13 -19.78 -3.46
CA ILE A 425 10.79 -19.46 -2.20
C ILE A 425 10.36 -20.48 -1.17
N ARG A 426 11.32 -21.07 -0.46
CA ARG A 426 11.09 -21.98 0.67
C ARG A 426 11.83 -21.47 1.89
N ASN A 427 11.12 -21.30 3.00
CA ASN A 427 11.71 -20.87 4.29
C ASN A 427 12.64 -19.64 4.18
N GLY A 428 12.29 -18.70 3.28
CA GLY A 428 13.03 -17.45 3.04
C GLY A 428 14.14 -17.52 2.00
N SER A 429 14.41 -18.70 1.41
CA SER A 429 15.44 -18.87 0.37
C SER A 429 14.82 -19.19 -0.99
N VAL A 430 15.38 -18.63 -2.07
CA VAL A 430 15.02 -19.03 -3.44
C VAL A 430 15.55 -20.43 -3.70
N VAL A 431 14.66 -21.40 -3.87
CA VAL A 431 15.02 -22.81 -4.14
C VAL A 431 14.87 -23.18 -5.61
N LYS A 432 14.15 -22.37 -6.38
CA LYS A 432 13.97 -22.54 -7.82
C LYS A 432 13.74 -21.20 -8.50
N GLU A 433 14.48 -20.95 -9.58
CA GLU A 433 14.12 -19.97 -10.61
C GLU A 433 13.34 -20.71 -11.70
N ILE A 434 12.11 -20.29 -11.96
CA ILE A 434 11.30 -20.79 -13.07
C ILE A 434 11.68 -19.96 -14.31
N PRO A 435 12.10 -20.60 -15.42
CA PRO A 435 12.44 -19.88 -16.64
C PRO A 435 11.31 -18.96 -17.11
N VAL A 436 11.66 -17.72 -17.48
CA VAL A 436 10.73 -16.75 -18.05
C VAL A 436 10.87 -16.78 -19.58
N ALA A 437 10.17 -17.73 -20.22
CA ALA A 437 10.23 -17.93 -21.67
C ALA A 437 9.40 -16.90 -22.44
N ASN A 438 8.28 -16.46 -21.85
CA ASN A 438 7.49 -15.34 -22.32
C ASN A 438 7.42 -14.31 -21.19
N HIS A 439 8.00 -13.14 -21.44
CA HIS A 439 8.17 -12.10 -20.44
C HIS A 439 6.88 -11.54 -19.86
N ARG A 440 5.71 -11.79 -20.46
CA ARG A 440 4.43 -11.16 -20.07
C ARG A 440 3.29 -12.16 -19.82
N ASP A 441 3.30 -13.33 -20.44
CA ASP A 441 2.29 -14.38 -20.18
C ASP A 441 2.91 -15.78 -20.31
N GLN A 442 2.93 -16.54 -19.22
CA GLN A 442 3.40 -17.92 -19.28
C GLN A 442 2.72 -18.84 -18.28
N ALA A 443 2.42 -20.06 -18.72
CA ALA A 443 2.14 -21.18 -17.83
C ALA A 443 3.45 -21.82 -17.36
N PHE A 444 3.44 -22.41 -16.16
CA PHE A 444 4.58 -23.15 -15.62
C PHE A 444 4.11 -24.41 -14.87
N ASP A 445 4.95 -25.44 -14.91
CA ASP A 445 4.79 -26.70 -14.19
C ASP A 445 6.19 -27.15 -13.76
N VAL A 446 6.47 -27.10 -12.46
CA VAL A 446 7.78 -27.46 -11.90
C VAL A 446 7.59 -28.32 -10.68
N THR A 447 8.58 -29.17 -10.40
CA THR A 447 8.58 -30.00 -9.20
C THR A 447 9.74 -29.67 -8.27
N LEU A 448 9.52 -29.89 -6.97
CA LEU A 448 10.51 -29.69 -5.91
C LEU A 448 10.40 -30.78 -4.83
N PRO A 449 11.51 -31.21 -4.21
CA PRO A 449 11.46 -32.11 -3.06
C PRO A 449 10.71 -31.49 -1.87
N SER A 450 9.87 -32.28 -1.19
CA SER A 450 9.02 -31.84 -0.08
C SER A 450 9.51 -32.29 1.30
N ASP A 451 10.74 -32.80 1.43
CA ASP A 451 11.18 -33.62 2.58
C ASP A 451 11.35 -32.89 3.92
N GLN A 452 10.98 -31.62 4.00
CA GLN A 452 11.15 -30.81 5.21
C GLN A 452 9.92 -29.93 5.46
N PRO A 453 9.45 -29.83 6.70
CA PRO A 453 8.37 -28.91 7.06
C PRO A 453 8.80 -27.44 6.87
N GLY A 454 7.83 -26.55 6.91
CA GLY A 454 8.01 -25.11 6.71
C GLY A 454 6.95 -24.53 5.80
N TRP A 455 7.36 -23.73 4.82
CA TRP A 455 6.44 -23.13 3.87
C TRP A 455 7.11 -22.89 2.51
N VAL A 456 6.29 -22.80 1.47
CA VAL A 456 6.67 -22.42 0.12
C VAL A 456 5.75 -21.32 -0.38
N LEU A 457 6.28 -20.35 -1.14
CA LEU A 457 5.47 -19.38 -1.89
C LEU A 457 6.14 -19.06 -3.22
N LEU A 458 5.37 -18.46 -4.13
CA LEU A 458 5.88 -18.00 -5.41
C LEU A 458 5.96 -16.47 -5.44
N ARG A 459 7.00 -15.96 -6.09
CA ARG A 459 7.24 -14.52 -6.29
C ARG A 459 7.58 -14.23 -7.74
N ALA A 460 6.97 -13.19 -8.31
CA ALA A 460 7.36 -12.62 -9.60
C ALA A 460 7.84 -11.17 -9.40
N ILE A 461 8.94 -10.77 -10.04
CA ILE A 461 9.47 -9.40 -10.02
C ILE A 461 9.65 -8.93 -11.47
N THR A 462 9.20 -7.72 -11.77
CA THR A 462 9.31 -7.11 -13.11
C THR A 462 10.72 -6.63 -13.42
N THR A 463 10.94 -6.18 -14.66
CA THR A 463 12.14 -5.46 -15.07
C THR A 463 12.13 -3.98 -14.70
N ASN A 464 11.12 -3.48 -13.97
CA ASN A 464 11.03 -2.06 -13.64
C ASN A 464 12.17 -1.66 -12.68
N ASP A 465 12.98 -0.68 -13.09
CA ASP A 465 14.15 -0.23 -12.34
C ASP A 465 13.92 1.09 -11.59
N GLN A 466 12.69 1.60 -11.59
CA GLN A 466 12.29 2.81 -10.84
C GLN A 466 11.51 2.45 -9.58
N THR A 467 10.83 1.31 -9.55
CA THR A 467 10.03 0.83 -8.40
C THR A 467 10.18 -0.68 -8.20
N PHE A 468 9.84 -1.15 -7.00
CA PHE A 468 9.70 -2.58 -6.73
C PHE A 468 8.29 -3.06 -7.12
N ARG A 469 8.16 -3.51 -8.37
CA ARG A 469 6.91 -4.04 -8.90
C ARG A 469 6.95 -5.57 -8.95
N PHE A 470 6.03 -6.20 -8.21
CA PHE A 470 6.08 -7.63 -7.91
C PHE A 470 4.68 -8.23 -7.71
N ALA A 471 4.64 -9.56 -7.68
CA ALA A 471 3.53 -10.33 -7.13
C ALA A 471 4.08 -11.42 -6.19
N SER A 472 3.31 -11.76 -5.16
CA SER A 472 3.61 -12.87 -4.25
C SER A 472 2.34 -13.62 -3.91
N THR A 473 2.36 -14.94 -4.00
CA THR A 473 1.31 -15.76 -3.40
C THR A 473 1.41 -15.68 -1.88
N ALA A 474 0.32 -15.99 -1.18
CA ALA A 474 0.42 -16.43 0.19
C ALA A 474 1.17 -17.78 0.29
N PRO A 475 1.63 -18.16 1.50
CA PRO A 475 2.35 -19.41 1.69
C PRO A 475 1.46 -20.64 1.54
N PHE A 476 2.04 -21.70 0.99
CA PHE A 476 1.61 -23.08 1.13
C PHE A 476 2.40 -23.67 2.30
N TYR A 477 1.72 -24.17 3.32
CA TYR A 477 2.36 -24.66 4.54
C TYR A 477 2.69 -26.14 4.42
N LEU A 478 3.91 -26.52 4.80
CA LEU A 478 4.39 -27.89 4.82
C LEU A 478 4.51 -28.36 6.27
N VAL A 479 3.86 -29.46 6.62
CA VAL A 479 3.87 -30.03 7.97
C VAL A 479 4.49 -31.41 7.99
N ASP A 480 5.14 -31.76 9.09
CA ASP A 480 5.67 -33.09 9.32
C ASP A 480 4.55 -34.13 9.55
N ALA A 481 4.93 -35.39 9.83
CA ALA A 481 3.98 -36.47 10.08
C ALA A 481 3.11 -36.25 11.33
N SER A 482 3.51 -35.37 12.24
CA SER A 482 2.73 -34.97 13.42
C SER A 482 1.78 -33.79 13.16
N GLY A 483 1.82 -33.22 11.94
CA GLY A 483 1.03 -32.04 11.57
C GLY A 483 1.65 -30.72 12.02
N GLN A 484 2.90 -30.73 12.49
CA GLN A 484 3.59 -29.54 12.97
C GLN A 484 4.49 -28.93 11.87
N GLN A 485 4.56 -27.59 11.83
CA GLN A 485 5.50 -26.87 10.98
C GLN A 485 6.80 -26.60 11.73
N SER A 486 7.91 -26.46 11.01
CA SER A 486 9.18 -26.04 11.62
C SER A 486 9.10 -24.59 12.12
N VAL A 487 9.59 -24.36 13.32
CA VAL A 487 9.88 -23.01 13.84
C VAL A 487 11.39 -22.83 13.80
N ASP A 488 11.86 -21.79 13.12
CA ASP A 488 13.27 -21.42 13.06
C ASP A 488 13.67 -20.65 14.33
N PRO A 489 14.54 -21.20 15.20
CA PRO A 489 14.98 -20.52 16.41
C PRO A 489 15.68 -19.19 16.13
N THR A 490 16.32 -19.04 14.96
CA THR A 490 17.01 -17.79 14.59
C THR A 490 16.01 -16.67 14.29
N ALA A 491 14.87 -16.99 13.66
CA ALA A 491 13.78 -16.05 13.44
C ALA A 491 13.11 -15.64 14.77
N VAL A 492 12.91 -16.58 15.68
CA VAL A 492 12.39 -16.29 17.03
C VAL A 492 13.36 -15.38 17.80
N ALA A 493 14.66 -15.68 17.78
CA ALA A 493 15.68 -14.84 18.39
C ALA A 493 15.77 -13.44 17.76
N PHE A 494 15.51 -13.33 16.46
CA PHE A 494 15.42 -12.04 15.75
C PHE A 494 14.29 -11.16 16.33
N PHE A 495 13.07 -11.69 16.46
CA PHE A 495 11.95 -10.93 17.04
C PHE A 495 12.10 -10.67 18.53
N LEU A 496 12.68 -11.60 19.30
CA LEU A 496 12.99 -11.37 20.71
C LEU A 496 13.95 -10.19 20.90
N ARG A 497 15.01 -10.13 20.08
CA ARG A 497 15.96 -9.01 20.10
C ARG A 497 15.29 -7.71 19.72
N TRP A 498 14.47 -7.71 18.68
CA TRP A 498 13.71 -6.54 18.27
C TRP A 498 12.79 -6.05 19.40
N ALA A 499 12.02 -6.93 20.04
CA ALA A 499 11.15 -6.56 21.16
C ALA A 499 11.95 -5.92 22.32
N ARG A 500 13.14 -6.44 22.63
CA ARG A 500 14.04 -5.86 23.65
C ARG A 500 14.56 -4.48 23.24
N GLU A 501 15.01 -4.32 22.00
CA GLU A 501 15.46 -3.03 21.45
C GLU A 501 14.34 -1.97 21.53
N ARG A 502 13.12 -2.35 21.15
CA ARG A 502 11.95 -1.45 21.20
C ARG A 502 11.60 -1.07 22.64
N ARG A 503 11.62 -2.01 23.57
CA ARG A 503 11.41 -1.74 25.00
C ARG A 503 12.46 -0.79 25.56
N GLU A 504 13.73 -0.99 25.23
CA GLU A 504 14.84 -0.13 25.68
C GLU A 504 14.67 1.30 25.17
N GLN A 505 14.34 1.46 23.89
CA GLN A 505 14.04 2.75 23.28
C GLN A 505 12.91 3.47 24.04
N LEU A 506 11.77 2.79 24.26
CA LEU A 506 10.63 3.36 24.99
C LEU A 506 10.95 3.70 26.44
N THR A 507 11.88 2.97 27.06
CA THR A 507 12.37 3.28 28.42
C THR A 507 13.10 4.63 28.47
N GLN A 508 13.75 5.03 27.38
CA GLN A 508 14.46 6.30 27.27
C GLN A 508 13.52 7.45 26.86
N GLU A 509 12.48 7.15 26.06
CA GLU A 509 11.55 8.17 25.54
C GLU A 509 10.40 8.51 26.49
N LEU A 510 10.00 7.60 27.39
CA LEU A 510 8.80 7.77 28.23
C LEU A 510 9.11 7.97 29.73
N SER A 511 8.20 8.65 30.41
CA SER A 511 8.22 8.94 31.85
C SER A 511 6.82 8.84 32.48
N GLY A 512 6.73 8.68 33.80
CA GLY A 512 5.45 8.62 34.52
C GLY A 512 4.58 7.39 34.19
N ASP A 513 3.28 7.49 34.46
CA ASP A 513 2.31 6.39 34.32
C ASP A 513 2.18 5.86 32.89
N GLU A 514 2.35 6.73 31.88
CA GLU A 514 2.35 6.34 30.46
C GLU A 514 3.42 5.29 30.16
N LYS A 515 4.59 5.41 30.82
CA LYS A 515 5.70 4.48 30.68
C LYS A 515 5.34 3.10 31.18
N GLU A 516 4.64 2.99 32.31
CA GLU A 516 4.32 1.70 32.92
C GLU A 516 3.41 0.86 32.03
N GLU A 517 2.32 1.44 31.49
CA GLU A 517 1.41 0.73 30.58
C GLU A 517 2.14 0.26 29.32
N VAL A 518 2.91 1.15 28.69
CA VAL A 518 3.59 0.87 27.43
C VAL A 518 4.69 -0.18 27.61
N LEU A 519 5.50 -0.08 28.67
CA LEU A 519 6.54 -1.08 28.93
C LEU A 519 5.95 -2.43 29.33
N ALA A 520 4.83 -2.47 30.08
CA ALA A 520 4.16 -3.73 30.41
C ALA A 520 3.67 -4.48 29.16
N ALA A 521 3.19 -3.76 28.14
CA ALA A 521 2.85 -4.36 26.86
C ALA A 521 4.07 -4.99 26.17
N GLN A 522 5.21 -4.28 26.15
CA GLN A 522 6.45 -4.79 25.56
C GLN A 522 7.04 -5.98 26.35
N ASP A 523 6.94 -5.96 27.68
CA ASP A 523 7.35 -7.08 28.54
C ASP A 523 6.54 -8.35 28.24
N SER A 524 5.23 -8.21 28.04
CA SER A 524 4.37 -9.32 27.62
C SER A 524 4.80 -9.92 26.27
N ALA A 525 5.21 -9.08 25.31
CA ALA A 525 5.73 -9.54 24.03
C ALA A 525 7.07 -10.27 24.20
N ILE A 526 8.00 -9.72 24.99
CA ILE A 526 9.29 -10.36 25.27
C ILE A 526 9.10 -11.74 25.90
N ASP A 527 8.18 -11.88 26.86
CA ASP A 527 7.91 -13.15 27.51
C ASP A 527 7.27 -14.17 26.56
N PHE A 528 6.41 -13.73 25.64
CA PHE A 528 5.93 -14.57 24.55
C PHE A 528 7.09 -15.10 23.69
N TRP A 529 8.01 -14.22 23.28
CA TRP A 529 9.13 -14.60 22.41
C TRP A 529 10.15 -15.50 23.12
N LYS A 530 10.41 -15.32 24.42
CA LYS A 530 11.23 -16.23 25.24
C LYS A 530 10.61 -17.63 25.33
N ARG A 531 9.30 -17.71 25.65
CA ARG A 531 8.60 -19.00 25.67
C ARG A 531 8.67 -19.71 24.32
N ARG A 532 8.62 -18.94 23.22
CA ARG A 532 8.71 -19.47 21.87
C ARG A 532 10.14 -19.90 21.48
N SER A 533 11.19 -19.33 22.06
CA SER A 533 12.58 -19.76 21.82
C SER A 533 12.95 -21.03 22.58
N GLY A 534 12.15 -21.41 23.58
CA GLY A 534 12.50 -22.48 24.52
C GLY A 534 13.42 -22.03 25.64
N ASP A 535 13.73 -20.72 25.74
CA ASP A 535 14.44 -20.13 26.87
C ASP A 535 13.45 -19.96 28.04
N GLN A 536 13.42 -20.93 28.96
CA GLN A 536 12.79 -20.79 30.27
C GLN A 536 13.80 -20.32 31.32
#